data_AF-A0A975KNC6-F1
#
_entry.id   AF-A0A975KNC6-F1
#
_cell.length_a   1.000
_cell.length_b   1.000
_cell.length_c   1.000
_cell.angle_alpha   90.00
_cell.angle_beta   90.00
_cell.angle_gamma   90.00
#
_symmetry.space_group_name_H-M   'P 1'
#
loop_
_entity.id
_entity.type
_entity.pdbx_description
1 polymer ?
#
loop_
_entity_poly.entity_id
_entity_poly.type
_entity_poly.pdbx_seq_one_letter_code
_entity_poly.pdbx_strand_id
1 'polypeptide(L)'
;MTLTTRLEKYIEGTLIELQREDQDEMLIQIGNPDSYLRDELIYQSYGKMIFSHQLNACELDTLLFRLKQDNNLFHGIGESGTDSVFKRSFSALVIAAIIEYDNVIRQLDNHTILDTVVKVADYMIAEKDTRGFIEGKGWAHSIAHGADVLEALAKHPEINNEGITKILNAIEHSLLRQVNYLDEEEDRLAIIIPSLLMMQDTEKEIQLWIGNIREVVETRLDENIGLIGAYHTQRTVKNFLKSVYLILRSKEQGGKVNNDVFKILEKWMYLR
;
A
#
# COMPACT_ATOMS: atom_id res chain seq x y z
N MET A 1 8.36 -33.66 -3.78
CA MET A 1 8.62 -32.48 -4.63
C MET A 1 8.72 -31.28 -3.70
N THR A 2 9.74 -30.44 -3.79
CA THR A 2 9.87 -29.22 -2.95
C THR A 2 8.80 -28.20 -3.33
N LEU A 3 8.44 -27.26 -2.45
CA LEU A 3 7.47 -26.19 -2.75
C LEU A 3 7.84 -25.47 -4.05
N THR A 4 9.10 -25.06 -4.19
CA THR A 4 9.65 -24.42 -5.40
C THR A 4 9.25 -25.14 -6.68
N THR A 5 9.53 -26.45 -6.79
CA THR A 5 9.21 -27.22 -8.00
C THR A 5 7.70 -27.34 -8.25
N ARG A 6 6.86 -27.28 -7.20
CA ARG A 6 5.40 -27.27 -7.38
C ARG A 6 4.92 -25.92 -7.91
N LEU A 7 5.44 -24.82 -7.36
CA LEU A 7 5.10 -23.46 -7.78
C LEU A 7 5.60 -23.15 -9.20
N GLU A 8 6.82 -23.56 -9.56
CA GLU A 8 7.34 -23.45 -10.93
C GLU A 8 6.40 -24.13 -11.93
N LYS A 9 6.05 -25.39 -11.68
CA LYS A 9 5.11 -26.15 -12.52
C LYS A 9 3.73 -25.50 -12.58
N TYR A 10 3.27 -24.98 -11.45
CA TYR A 10 1.99 -24.28 -11.39
C TYR A 10 2.01 -23.02 -12.23
N ILE A 11 3.03 -22.18 -12.12
CA ILE A 11 3.18 -20.95 -12.91
C ILE A 11 3.27 -21.29 -14.40
N GLU A 12 4.10 -22.26 -14.80
CA GLU A 12 4.25 -22.75 -16.18
C GLU A 12 2.98 -23.40 -16.74
N GLY A 13 2.00 -23.74 -15.89
CA GLY A 13 0.74 -24.38 -16.28
C GLY A 13 0.85 -25.88 -16.51
N THR A 14 1.96 -26.52 -16.14
CA THR A 14 2.08 -27.99 -16.14
C THR A 14 1.40 -28.61 -14.92
N LEU A 15 1.23 -27.84 -13.84
CA LEU A 15 0.30 -28.11 -12.75
C LEU A 15 -0.85 -27.09 -12.82
N ILE A 16 -2.10 -27.56 -12.79
CA ILE A 16 -3.28 -26.71 -13.04
C ILE A 16 -3.77 -26.02 -11.76
N GLU A 17 -3.71 -26.70 -10.61
CA GLU A 17 -4.22 -26.23 -9.33
C GLU A 17 -3.25 -26.59 -8.20
N LEU A 18 -3.19 -25.73 -7.18
CA LEU A 18 -2.44 -25.94 -5.94
C LEU A 18 -3.34 -26.52 -4.85
N GLN A 19 -2.84 -27.49 -4.11
CA GLN A 19 -3.58 -28.11 -3.01
C GLN A 19 -3.58 -27.20 -1.77
N ARG A 20 -4.46 -27.49 -0.80
CA ARG A 20 -4.55 -26.70 0.43
C ARG A 20 -3.24 -26.65 1.21
N GLU A 21 -2.51 -27.77 1.22
CA GLU A 21 -1.20 -27.87 1.86
C GLU A 21 -0.17 -26.95 1.19
N ASP A 22 -0.25 -26.76 -0.13
CA ASP A 22 0.62 -25.83 -0.86
C ASP A 22 0.33 -24.39 -0.44
N GLN A 23 -0.95 -24.03 -0.33
CA GLN A 23 -1.38 -22.69 0.09
C GLN A 23 -0.94 -22.39 1.54
N ASP A 24 -0.99 -23.39 2.41
CA ASP A 24 -0.53 -23.28 3.80
C ASP A 24 1.00 -23.13 3.87
N GLU A 25 1.75 -23.89 3.08
CA GLU A 25 3.20 -23.78 2.99
C GLU A 25 3.62 -22.41 2.40
N MET A 26 2.92 -21.93 1.37
CA MET A 26 3.09 -20.59 0.80
C MET A 26 2.89 -19.49 1.84
N LEU A 27 1.83 -19.56 2.65
CA LEU A 27 1.58 -18.54 3.68
C LEU A 27 2.65 -18.56 4.78
N ILE A 28 3.17 -19.74 5.13
CA ILE A 28 4.31 -19.85 6.06
C ILE A 28 5.55 -19.18 5.48
N GLN A 29 5.80 -19.37 4.18
CA GLN A 29 6.99 -18.90 3.45
C GLN A 29 6.81 -17.51 2.79
N ILE A 30 5.67 -16.83 2.98
CA ILE A 30 5.35 -15.56 2.30
C ILE A 30 6.34 -14.43 2.57
N GLY A 31 7.12 -14.53 3.65
CA GLY A 31 8.19 -13.60 4.01
C GLY A 31 9.60 -14.18 3.89
N ASN A 32 9.82 -15.18 3.04
CA ASN A 32 11.13 -15.82 2.92
C ASN A 32 12.21 -14.80 2.45
N PRO A 33 13.42 -14.77 3.05
CA PRO A 33 14.51 -13.89 2.59
C PRO A 33 14.98 -14.15 1.15
N ASP A 34 14.74 -15.34 0.61
CA ASP A 34 14.97 -15.66 -0.80
C ASP A 34 13.88 -15.02 -1.67
N SER A 35 14.27 -13.96 -2.40
CA SER A 35 13.37 -13.24 -3.30
C SER A 35 12.86 -14.08 -4.46
N TYR A 36 13.58 -15.11 -4.89
CA TYR A 36 13.08 -15.97 -5.96
C TYR A 36 11.86 -16.76 -5.47
N LEU A 37 11.97 -17.40 -4.30
CA LEU A 37 10.83 -18.11 -3.71
C LEU A 37 9.69 -17.15 -3.37
N ARG A 38 9.99 -15.99 -2.78
CA ARG A 38 8.99 -15.06 -2.28
C ARG A 38 8.27 -14.30 -3.41
N ASP A 39 9.02 -13.65 -4.29
CA ASP A 39 8.49 -12.70 -5.29
C ASP A 39 8.07 -13.45 -6.56
N GLU A 40 8.97 -14.28 -7.10
CA GLU A 40 8.75 -14.94 -8.40
C GLU A 40 7.85 -16.17 -8.29
N LEU A 41 7.86 -16.87 -7.15
CA LEU A 41 7.07 -18.09 -6.99
C LEU A 41 5.81 -17.88 -6.15
N ILE A 42 5.94 -17.49 -4.88
CA ILE A 42 4.79 -17.41 -3.95
C ILE A 42 3.83 -16.30 -4.38
N TYR A 43 4.32 -15.07 -4.56
CA TYR A 43 3.45 -13.96 -4.93
C TYR A 43 2.80 -14.16 -6.31
N GLN A 44 3.56 -14.57 -7.33
CA GLN A 44 2.98 -14.88 -8.64
C GLN A 44 1.96 -16.02 -8.58
N SER A 45 2.18 -17.05 -7.75
CA SER A 45 1.21 -18.13 -7.58
C SER A 45 -0.08 -17.63 -6.94
N TYR A 46 -0.02 -16.78 -5.91
CA TYR A 46 -1.21 -16.13 -5.36
C TYR A 46 -1.94 -15.29 -6.41
N GLY A 47 -1.20 -14.44 -7.15
CA GLY A 47 -1.76 -13.64 -8.23
C GLY A 47 -2.48 -14.51 -9.27
N LYS A 48 -1.84 -15.59 -9.74
CA LYS A 48 -2.45 -16.54 -10.67
C LYS A 48 -3.70 -17.17 -10.08
N MET A 49 -3.66 -17.68 -8.86
CA MET A 49 -4.84 -18.32 -8.22
C MET A 49 -6.03 -17.36 -8.11
N ILE A 50 -5.77 -16.13 -7.63
CA ILE A 50 -6.80 -15.10 -7.43
C ILE A 50 -7.40 -14.69 -8.77
N PHE A 51 -6.57 -14.23 -9.72
CA PHE A 51 -7.05 -13.65 -10.98
C PHE A 51 -7.52 -14.69 -12.01
N SER A 52 -7.26 -15.99 -11.80
CA SER A 52 -7.85 -17.07 -12.61
C SER A 52 -9.06 -17.76 -11.95
N HIS A 53 -9.65 -17.13 -10.93
CA HIS A 53 -10.87 -17.61 -10.26
C HIS A 53 -10.74 -19.00 -9.60
N GLN A 54 -9.53 -19.38 -9.17
CA GLN A 54 -9.32 -20.68 -8.51
C GLN A 54 -9.72 -20.69 -7.04
N LEU A 55 -9.97 -19.51 -6.45
CA LEU A 55 -10.45 -19.36 -5.09
C LEU A 55 -11.90 -18.88 -5.10
N ASN A 56 -12.77 -19.58 -4.38
CA ASN A 56 -14.14 -19.13 -4.16
C ASN A 56 -14.22 -18.08 -3.03
N ALA A 57 -15.39 -17.46 -2.85
CA ALA A 57 -15.61 -16.41 -1.85
C ALA A 57 -15.19 -16.79 -0.42
N CYS A 58 -15.49 -18.02 0.02
CA CYS A 58 -15.13 -18.51 1.35
C CYS A 58 -13.61 -18.69 1.51
N GLU A 59 -12.93 -19.14 0.45
CA GLU A 59 -11.48 -19.30 0.44
C GLU A 59 -10.76 -17.95 0.41
N LEU A 60 -11.26 -16.98 -0.35
CA LEU A 60 -10.76 -15.61 -0.37
C LEU A 60 -10.93 -14.94 0.99
N ASP A 61 -12.11 -15.04 1.60
CA ASP A 61 -12.36 -14.49 2.94
C ASP A 61 -11.46 -15.16 4.00
N THR A 62 -11.31 -16.48 3.94
CA THR A 62 -10.39 -17.22 4.84
C THR A 62 -8.94 -16.78 4.66
N LEU A 63 -8.47 -16.62 3.42
CA LEU A 63 -7.11 -16.17 3.13
C LEU A 63 -6.89 -14.73 3.63
N LEU A 64 -7.81 -13.83 3.31
CA LEU A 64 -7.78 -12.43 3.75
C LEU A 64 -7.79 -12.33 5.29
N PHE A 65 -8.64 -13.11 5.96
CA PHE A 65 -8.66 -13.19 7.41
C PHE A 65 -7.30 -13.59 7.97
N ARG A 66 -6.66 -14.64 7.42
CA ARG A 66 -5.33 -15.10 7.87
C ARG A 66 -4.24 -14.07 7.62
N LEU A 67 -4.23 -13.41 6.47
CA LEU A 67 -3.23 -12.40 6.12
C LEU A 67 -3.27 -11.21 7.09
N LYS A 68 -4.45 -10.81 7.58
CA LYS A 68 -4.63 -9.70 8.52
C LYS A 68 -4.23 -9.99 9.97
N GLN A 69 -3.83 -11.22 10.30
CA GLN A 69 -3.51 -11.61 11.68
C GLN A 69 -2.11 -11.17 12.12
N ASP A 70 -1.85 -11.25 13.44
CA ASP A 70 -0.59 -10.86 14.08
C ASP A 70 0.65 -11.59 13.55
N ASN A 71 0.47 -12.84 13.12
CA ASN A 71 1.54 -13.67 12.56
C ASN A 71 1.86 -13.36 11.08
N ASN A 72 1.12 -12.45 10.45
CA ASN A 72 1.24 -12.06 9.04
C ASN A 72 1.37 -10.53 8.91
N LEU A 73 0.29 -9.78 8.64
CA LEU A 73 0.33 -8.32 8.44
C LEU A 73 0.99 -7.55 9.59
N PHE A 74 0.93 -8.04 10.83
CA PHE A 74 1.60 -7.41 11.98
C PHE A 74 2.83 -8.17 12.48
N HIS A 75 3.39 -9.08 11.68
CA HIS A 75 4.54 -9.88 12.07
C HIS A 75 5.77 -9.00 12.33
N GLY A 76 6.23 -8.97 13.58
CA GLY A 76 7.36 -8.12 13.99
C GLY A 76 7.08 -6.63 13.78
N ILE A 77 5.81 -6.19 13.88
CA ILE A 77 5.45 -4.79 13.67
C ILE A 77 6.21 -3.88 14.65
N GLY A 78 6.76 -2.79 14.12
CA GLY A 78 7.61 -1.86 14.87
C GLY A 78 9.09 -2.25 14.92
N GLU A 79 9.48 -3.45 14.46
CA GLU A 79 10.88 -3.77 14.18
C GLU A 79 11.34 -3.12 12.87
N SER A 80 12.63 -2.81 12.78
CA SER A 80 13.29 -2.32 11.58
C SER A 80 14.67 -2.96 11.45
N GLY A 81 15.10 -3.25 10.22
CA GLY A 81 16.41 -3.84 9.93
C GLY A 81 16.45 -5.38 9.94
N THR A 82 15.35 -6.04 10.32
CA THR A 82 15.21 -7.51 10.36
C THR A 82 14.47 -8.04 9.13
N ASP A 83 14.50 -9.36 8.92
CA ASP A 83 13.80 -9.99 7.78
C ASP A 83 12.30 -10.15 8.02
N SER A 84 11.79 -9.82 9.22
CA SER A 84 10.36 -9.86 9.52
C SER A 84 9.54 -8.94 8.62
N VAL A 85 10.18 -7.90 8.05
CA VAL A 85 9.55 -6.95 7.12
C VAL A 85 8.95 -7.64 5.90
N PHE A 86 9.61 -8.67 5.36
CA PHE A 86 9.14 -9.37 4.17
C PHE A 86 7.78 -10.02 4.42
N LYS A 87 7.56 -10.59 5.60
CA LYS A 87 6.32 -11.30 5.89
C LYS A 87 5.11 -10.37 5.91
N ARG A 88 5.19 -9.26 6.65
CA ARG A 88 4.08 -8.28 6.71
C ARG A 88 3.89 -7.54 5.39
N SER A 89 4.99 -7.22 4.70
CA SER A 89 4.95 -6.54 3.42
C SER A 89 4.31 -7.39 2.32
N PHE A 90 4.70 -8.65 2.17
CA PHE A 90 4.08 -9.55 1.19
C PHE A 90 2.69 -10.00 1.61
N SER A 91 2.39 -10.00 2.92
CA SER A 91 1.00 -10.15 3.37
C SER A 91 0.14 -8.99 2.86
N ALA A 92 0.61 -7.75 2.98
CA ALA A 92 -0.06 -6.59 2.42
C ALA A 92 -0.21 -6.71 0.90
N LEU A 93 0.84 -7.11 0.17
CA LEU A 93 0.78 -7.23 -1.28
C LEU A 93 -0.27 -8.28 -1.75
N VAL A 94 -0.38 -9.42 -1.07
CA VAL A 94 -1.44 -10.40 -1.39
C VAL A 94 -2.82 -9.88 -1.00
N ILE A 95 -2.96 -9.13 0.10
CA ILE A 95 -4.21 -8.43 0.43
C ILE A 95 -4.61 -7.48 -0.72
N ALA A 96 -3.67 -6.71 -1.27
CA ALA A 96 -3.94 -5.81 -2.39
C ALA A 96 -4.53 -6.57 -3.58
N ALA A 97 -3.91 -7.69 -3.98
CA ALA A 97 -4.41 -8.52 -5.08
C ALA A 97 -5.83 -9.07 -4.83
N ILE A 98 -6.16 -9.46 -3.58
CA ILE A 98 -7.51 -9.90 -3.21
C ILE A 98 -8.52 -8.75 -3.37
N ILE A 99 -8.20 -7.56 -2.87
CA ILE A 99 -9.10 -6.40 -2.95
C ILE A 99 -9.24 -5.90 -4.40
N GLU A 100 -8.17 -5.92 -5.19
CA GLU A 100 -8.23 -5.59 -6.62
C GLU A 100 -9.11 -6.56 -7.41
N TYR A 101 -9.05 -7.85 -7.08
CA TYR A 101 -9.93 -8.83 -7.66
C TYR A 101 -11.39 -8.60 -7.23
N ASP A 102 -11.63 -8.34 -5.95
CA ASP A 102 -12.98 -8.11 -5.42
C ASP A 102 -13.58 -6.79 -5.91
N ASN A 103 -12.74 -5.81 -6.30
CA ASN A 103 -13.14 -4.61 -7.01
C ASN A 103 -13.88 -4.87 -8.34
N VAL A 104 -13.80 -6.07 -8.89
CA VAL A 104 -14.57 -6.44 -10.08
C VAL A 104 -15.63 -7.49 -9.73
N ILE A 105 -15.25 -8.46 -8.91
CA ILE A 105 -16.01 -9.70 -8.74
C ILE A 105 -17.06 -9.63 -7.63
N ARG A 106 -16.90 -8.76 -6.62
CA ARG A 106 -17.91 -8.46 -5.59
C ARG A 106 -18.40 -9.69 -4.82
N GLN A 107 -17.47 -10.47 -4.28
CA GLN A 107 -17.75 -11.70 -3.55
C GLN A 107 -17.47 -11.60 -2.05
N LEU A 108 -16.65 -10.63 -1.60
CA LEU A 108 -16.44 -10.36 -0.19
C LEU A 108 -17.57 -9.50 0.39
N ASP A 109 -17.90 -9.72 1.66
CA ASP A 109 -18.90 -8.90 2.34
C ASP A 109 -18.33 -7.52 2.73
N ASN A 110 -19.23 -6.54 2.86
CA ASN A 110 -18.86 -5.17 3.20
C ASN A 110 -18.14 -5.07 4.56
N HIS A 111 -18.52 -5.87 5.55
CA HIS A 111 -17.86 -5.88 6.85
C HIS A 111 -16.38 -6.31 6.72
N THR A 112 -16.09 -7.32 5.91
CA THR A 112 -14.72 -7.76 5.60
C THR A 112 -13.92 -6.66 4.91
N ILE A 113 -14.52 -5.90 3.99
CA ILE A 113 -13.85 -4.76 3.34
C ILE A 113 -13.53 -3.66 4.37
N LEU A 114 -14.50 -3.24 5.19
CA LEU A 114 -14.30 -2.19 6.18
C LEU A 114 -13.29 -2.59 7.28
N ASP A 115 -13.33 -3.84 7.76
CA ASP A 115 -12.30 -4.37 8.67
C ASP A 115 -10.92 -4.36 8.02
N THR A 116 -10.83 -4.66 6.71
CA THR A 116 -9.57 -4.60 5.98
C THR A 116 -9.02 -3.18 5.91
N VAL A 117 -9.87 -2.16 5.70
CA VAL A 117 -9.44 -0.75 5.78
C VAL A 117 -8.83 -0.42 7.14
N VAL A 118 -9.49 -0.84 8.23
CA VAL A 118 -9.00 -0.60 9.59
C VAL A 118 -7.63 -1.24 9.80
N LYS A 119 -7.50 -2.54 9.49
CA LYS A 119 -6.27 -3.31 9.71
C LYS A 119 -5.09 -2.75 8.91
N VAL A 120 -5.33 -2.36 7.65
CA VAL A 120 -4.27 -1.84 6.78
C VAL A 120 -3.86 -0.43 7.21
N ALA A 121 -4.81 0.42 7.62
CA ALA A 121 -4.49 1.74 8.15
C ALA A 121 -3.66 1.62 9.45
N ASP A 122 -4.05 0.73 10.36
CA ASP A 122 -3.30 0.46 11.59
C ASP A 122 -1.88 -0.06 11.30
N TYR A 123 -1.73 -0.95 10.31
CA TYR A 123 -0.43 -1.43 9.83
C TYR A 123 0.45 -0.28 9.32
N MET A 124 -0.08 0.58 8.45
CA MET A 124 0.67 1.71 7.88
C MET A 124 1.12 2.73 8.93
N ILE A 125 0.31 2.92 9.97
CA ILE A 125 0.64 3.79 11.10
C ILE A 125 1.73 3.13 11.98
N ALA A 126 1.59 1.85 12.28
CA ALA A 126 2.50 1.12 13.17
C ALA A 126 3.86 0.78 12.53
N GLU A 127 3.94 0.72 11.20
CA GLU A 127 5.17 0.35 10.48
C GLU A 127 6.31 1.36 10.74
N LYS A 128 7.51 0.81 10.93
CA LYS A 128 8.75 1.57 11.16
C LYS A 128 9.88 1.20 10.21
N ASP A 129 9.82 0.03 9.60
CA ASP A 129 10.75 -0.36 8.54
C ASP A 129 10.24 0.23 7.22
N THR A 130 11.04 1.09 6.61
CA THR A 130 10.71 1.78 5.36
C THR A 130 11.75 1.49 4.28
N ARG A 131 12.50 0.38 4.42
CA ARG A 131 13.47 -0.03 3.41
C ARG A 131 12.72 -0.51 2.16
N GLY A 132 13.15 -0.05 1.00
CA GLY A 132 12.71 -0.60 -0.27
C GLY A 132 13.59 -1.77 -0.70
N PHE A 133 14.57 -1.57 -1.56
CA PHE A 133 15.44 -2.66 -2.02
C PHE A 133 16.49 -3.06 -0.97
N ILE A 134 16.62 -4.36 -0.70
CA ILE A 134 17.67 -4.93 0.14
C ILE A 134 18.56 -5.83 -0.71
N GLU A 135 19.83 -5.44 -0.83
CA GLU A 135 20.83 -6.19 -1.59
C GLU A 135 20.88 -7.66 -1.18
N GLY A 136 20.78 -8.56 -2.17
CA GLY A 136 20.76 -10.01 -1.97
C GLY A 136 19.46 -10.60 -1.40
N LYS A 137 18.46 -9.78 -1.05
CA LYS A 137 17.15 -10.23 -0.53
C LYS A 137 15.94 -9.70 -1.30
N GLY A 138 16.13 -8.72 -2.18
CA GLY A 138 15.06 -8.14 -2.99
C GLY A 138 14.25 -7.07 -2.26
N TRP A 139 13.00 -6.88 -2.68
CA TRP A 139 12.15 -5.79 -2.22
C TRP A 139 11.55 -6.06 -0.84
N ALA A 140 11.83 -5.19 0.13
CA ALA A 140 11.11 -5.15 1.40
C ALA A 140 9.80 -4.38 1.25
N HIS A 141 9.81 -3.13 0.77
CA HIS A 141 8.62 -2.41 0.27
C HIS A 141 7.37 -2.41 1.18
N SER A 142 7.54 -2.42 2.50
CA SER A 142 6.43 -2.43 3.47
C SER A 142 5.42 -1.29 3.24
N ILE A 143 5.92 -0.06 3.02
CA ILE A 143 5.09 1.12 2.75
C ILE A 143 4.52 1.10 1.33
N ALA A 144 5.30 0.66 0.34
CA ALA A 144 4.86 0.53 -1.04
C ALA A 144 3.71 -0.49 -1.19
N HIS A 145 3.87 -1.71 -0.64
CA HIS A 145 2.82 -2.73 -0.68
C HIS A 145 1.61 -2.34 0.18
N GLY A 146 1.82 -1.62 1.28
CA GLY A 146 0.71 -1.05 2.04
C GLY A 146 -0.06 0.03 1.25
N ALA A 147 0.64 0.85 0.47
CA ALA A 147 0.03 1.80 -0.45
C ALA A 147 -0.79 1.11 -1.54
N ASP A 148 -0.32 -0.02 -2.08
CA ASP A 148 -1.07 -0.83 -3.05
C ASP A 148 -2.42 -1.30 -2.47
N VAL A 149 -2.43 -1.75 -1.20
CA VAL A 149 -3.68 -2.13 -0.52
C VAL A 149 -4.63 -0.94 -0.36
N LEU A 150 -4.11 0.20 0.12
CA LEU A 150 -4.91 1.41 0.31
C LEU A 150 -5.49 1.92 -1.02
N GLU A 151 -4.75 1.79 -2.11
CA GLU A 151 -5.16 2.16 -3.45
C GLU A 151 -6.27 1.25 -3.98
N ALA A 152 -6.14 -0.06 -3.78
CA ALA A 152 -7.18 -1.04 -4.08
C ALA A 152 -8.46 -0.76 -3.27
N LEU A 153 -8.33 -0.47 -1.97
CA LEU A 153 -9.46 -0.14 -1.09
C LEU A 153 -10.13 1.19 -1.47
N ALA A 154 -9.37 2.21 -1.87
CA ALA A 154 -9.91 3.48 -2.33
C ALA A 154 -10.83 3.35 -3.55
N LYS A 155 -10.58 2.35 -4.39
CA LYS A 155 -11.42 2.01 -5.55
C LYS A 155 -12.67 1.20 -5.20
N HIS A 156 -12.77 0.70 -3.98
CA HIS A 156 -13.85 -0.21 -3.59
C HIS A 156 -15.17 0.56 -3.35
N PRO A 157 -16.31 0.24 -3.99
CA PRO A 157 -17.60 0.91 -3.84
C PRO A 157 -18.22 0.74 -2.46
N GLU A 158 -17.86 -0.33 -1.74
CA GLU A 158 -18.33 -0.52 -0.35
C GLU A 158 -17.55 0.31 0.67
N ILE A 159 -16.53 1.08 0.26
CA ILE A 159 -15.85 1.99 1.18
C ILE A 159 -16.79 3.11 1.60
N ASN A 160 -16.74 3.48 2.88
CA ASN A 160 -17.52 4.59 3.42
C ASN A 160 -16.61 5.76 3.82
N ASN A 161 -17.22 6.88 4.25
CA ASN A 161 -16.49 8.09 4.65
C ASN A 161 -15.50 7.86 5.80
N GLU A 162 -15.80 6.94 6.72
CA GLU A 162 -14.86 6.58 7.78
C GLU A 162 -13.63 5.86 7.20
N GLY A 163 -13.85 4.93 6.27
CA GLY A 163 -12.78 4.24 5.56
C GLY A 163 -11.89 5.21 4.77
N ILE A 164 -12.49 6.15 4.03
CA ILE A 164 -11.76 7.20 3.31
C ILE A 164 -10.90 8.02 4.28
N THR A 165 -11.45 8.40 5.44
CA THR A 165 -10.72 9.13 6.47
C THR A 165 -9.52 8.33 6.99
N LYS A 166 -9.69 7.02 7.23
CA LYS A 166 -8.60 6.13 7.66
C LYS A 166 -7.50 6.01 6.61
N ILE A 167 -7.87 5.92 5.32
CA ILE A 167 -6.92 5.90 4.21
C ILE A 167 -6.11 7.21 4.19
N LEU A 168 -6.77 8.36 4.22
CA LEU A 168 -6.10 9.67 4.22
C LEU A 168 -5.16 9.84 5.43
N ASN A 169 -5.58 9.39 6.61
CA ASN A 169 -4.74 9.40 7.81
C ASN A 169 -3.51 8.49 7.69
N ALA A 170 -3.65 7.31 7.06
CA ALA A 170 -2.53 6.41 6.82
C ALA A 170 -1.51 7.00 5.83
N ILE A 171 -1.98 7.68 4.78
CA ILE A 171 -1.13 8.44 3.85
C ILE A 171 -0.39 9.55 4.61
N GLU A 172 -1.12 10.37 5.36
CA GLU A 172 -0.56 11.48 6.13
C GLU A 172 0.54 11.01 7.09
N HIS A 173 0.27 9.96 7.87
CA HIS A 173 1.26 9.41 8.80
C HIS A 173 2.51 8.91 8.06
N SER A 174 2.34 8.31 6.89
CA SER A 174 3.45 7.83 6.06
C SER A 174 4.29 8.95 5.49
N LEU A 175 3.67 10.06 5.07
CA LEU A 175 4.36 11.23 4.53
C LEU A 175 5.05 12.08 5.60
N LEU A 176 4.44 12.18 6.78
CA LEU A 176 4.95 12.97 7.90
C LEU A 176 6.02 12.25 8.73
N ARG A 177 6.30 10.98 8.41
CA ARG A 177 7.41 10.23 8.99
C ARG A 177 8.74 10.89 8.56
N GLN A 178 9.68 11.05 9.49
CA GLN A 178 11.00 11.68 9.22
C GLN A 178 11.97 10.68 8.56
N VAL A 179 11.56 10.11 7.43
CA VAL A 179 12.33 9.13 6.64
C VAL A 179 12.51 9.61 5.22
N ASN A 180 13.59 9.15 4.59
CA ASN A 180 13.79 9.31 3.16
C ASN A 180 13.35 8.00 2.49
N TYR A 181 12.24 8.05 1.76
CA TYR A 181 11.86 7.01 0.82
C TYR A 181 12.84 7.03 -0.35
N LEU A 182 13.27 5.84 -0.77
CA LEU A 182 14.35 5.67 -1.75
C LEU A 182 13.87 4.97 -3.03
N ASP A 183 12.76 4.23 -2.93
CA ASP A 183 12.33 3.27 -3.93
C ASP A 183 10.85 3.52 -4.33
N GLU A 184 10.53 4.81 -4.52
CA GLU A 184 9.25 5.30 -5.06
C GLU A 184 8.02 5.08 -4.15
N GLU A 185 8.22 4.91 -2.84
CA GLU A 185 7.10 4.73 -1.90
C GLU A 185 6.13 5.93 -1.90
N GLU A 186 6.64 7.17 -2.02
CA GLU A 186 5.80 8.36 -2.12
C GLU A 186 4.96 8.40 -3.41
N ASP A 187 5.46 7.82 -4.50
CA ASP A 187 4.75 7.79 -5.78
C ASP A 187 3.61 6.79 -5.73
N ARG A 188 3.81 5.63 -5.07
CA ARG A 188 2.73 4.68 -4.83
C ARG A 188 1.63 5.25 -3.94
N LEU A 189 1.99 5.95 -2.87
CA LEU A 189 1.02 6.66 -2.04
C LEU A 189 0.25 7.73 -2.84
N ALA A 190 0.92 8.42 -3.77
CA ALA A 190 0.31 9.47 -4.58
C ALA A 190 -0.82 8.96 -5.49
N ILE A 191 -0.81 7.69 -5.91
CA ILE A 191 -1.84 7.09 -6.76
C ILE A 191 -3.19 6.97 -6.02
N ILE A 192 -3.19 6.93 -4.69
CA ILE A 192 -4.42 6.79 -3.90
C ILE A 192 -5.34 8.01 -4.06
N ILE A 193 -4.79 9.22 -4.16
CA ILE A 193 -5.56 10.47 -4.35
C ILE A 193 -6.40 10.47 -5.64
N PRO A 194 -5.84 10.27 -6.84
CA PRO A 194 -6.63 10.18 -8.06
C PRO A 194 -7.60 8.99 -8.05
N SER A 195 -7.26 7.87 -7.41
CA SER A 195 -8.18 6.73 -7.24
C SER A 195 -9.41 7.12 -6.41
N LEU A 196 -9.24 7.81 -5.27
CA LEU A 196 -10.35 8.34 -4.48
C LEU A 196 -11.19 9.34 -5.27
N LEU A 197 -10.57 10.30 -5.97
CA LEU A 197 -11.29 11.29 -6.77
C LEU A 197 -12.09 10.69 -7.93
N MET A 198 -11.67 9.51 -8.43
CA MET A 198 -12.29 8.86 -9.59
C MET A 198 -13.43 7.96 -9.18
N MET A 199 -13.27 7.28 -8.05
CA MET A 199 -14.18 6.22 -7.63
C MET A 199 -15.16 6.69 -6.55
N GLN A 200 -14.87 7.82 -5.87
CA GLN A 200 -15.62 8.31 -4.71
C GLN A 200 -15.90 9.82 -4.82
N ASP A 201 -16.96 10.30 -4.16
CA ASP A 201 -17.25 11.74 -4.04
C ASP A 201 -16.43 12.35 -2.90
N THR A 202 -15.18 12.72 -3.20
CA THR A 202 -14.16 13.08 -2.18
C THR A 202 -13.40 14.38 -2.46
N GLU A 203 -13.82 15.18 -3.46
CA GLU A 203 -13.08 16.39 -3.86
C GLU A 203 -12.88 17.36 -2.68
N LYS A 204 -13.93 17.58 -1.88
CA LYS A 204 -13.90 18.52 -0.75
C LYS A 204 -13.03 18.01 0.38
N GLU A 205 -13.16 16.73 0.73
CA GLU A 205 -12.40 16.04 1.77
C GLU A 205 -10.90 16.09 1.45
N ILE A 206 -10.54 15.84 0.19
CA ILE A 206 -9.15 15.87 -0.28
C ILE A 206 -8.60 17.30 -0.29
N GLN A 207 -9.38 18.31 -0.71
CA GLN A 207 -8.95 19.71 -0.62
C GLN A 207 -8.64 20.13 0.83
N LEU A 208 -9.51 19.75 1.77
CA LEU A 208 -9.30 20.02 3.20
C LEU A 208 -8.05 19.30 3.72
N TRP A 209 -7.89 18.02 3.38
CA TRP A 209 -6.74 17.22 3.78
C TRP A 209 -5.41 17.78 3.24
N ILE A 210 -5.37 18.21 1.97
CA ILE A 210 -4.20 18.87 1.37
C ILE A 210 -3.89 20.21 2.05
N GLY A 211 -4.91 20.96 2.45
CA GLY A 211 -4.74 22.17 3.24
C GLY A 211 -4.08 21.89 4.59
N ASN A 212 -4.57 20.87 5.30
CA ASN A 212 -4.06 20.48 6.61
C ASN A 212 -2.62 19.96 6.55
N ILE A 213 -2.30 19.06 5.61
CA ILE A 213 -0.93 18.53 5.49
C ILE A 213 0.07 19.65 5.15
N ARG A 214 -0.33 20.63 4.34
CA ARG A 214 0.47 21.81 4.05
C ARG A 214 0.74 22.62 5.32
N GLU A 215 -0.29 22.91 6.12
CA GLU A 215 -0.15 23.66 7.38
C GLU A 215 0.81 22.92 8.34
N VAL A 216 0.62 21.61 8.53
CA VAL A 216 1.50 20.80 9.39
C VAL A 216 2.95 20.84 8.92
N VAL A 217 3.20 20.75 7.61
CA VAL A 217 4.56 20.83 7.06
C VAL A 217 5.17 22.22 7.26
N GLU A 218 4.40 23.29 7.01
CA GLU A 218 4.86 24.67 7.19
C GLU A 218 5.17 24.96 8.68
N THR A 219 4.29 24.58 9.61
CA THR A 219 4.54 24.69 11.05
C THR A 219 5.79 23.92 11.48
N ARG A 220 5.97 22.68 11.00
CA ARG A 220 7.18 21.90 11.34
C ARG A 220 8.45 22.57 10.85
N LEU A 221 8.44 23.20 9.67
CA LEU A 221 9.60 23.94 9.16
C LEU A 221 9.90 25.17 10.02
N ASP A 222 8.87 25.93 10.39
CA ASP A 222 9.01 27.15 11.21
C ASP A 222 9.48 26.83 12.64
N GLU A 223 9.00 25.75 13.25
CA GLU A 223 9.38 25.34 14.60
C GLU A 223 10.75 24.66 14.68
N ASN A 224 11.24 24.09 13.57
CA ASN A 224 12.46 23.26 13.53
C ASN A 224 13.51 23.83 12.57
N ILE A 225 13.60 25.15 12.46
CA ILE A 225 14.56 25.84 11.59
C ILE A 225 15.98 25.29 11.81
N GLY A 226 16.60 24.81 10.74
CA GLY A 226 17.95 24.23 10.77
C GLY A 226 18.03 22.74 11.12
N LEU A 227 16.91 22.07 11.43
CA LEU A 227 16.88 20.61 11.63
C LEU A 227 16.54 19.89 10.32
N ILE A 228 17.42 18.97 9.91
CA ILE A 228 17.31 18.26 8.63
C ILE A 228 16.00 17.44 8.50
N GLY A 229 15.44 16.96 9.62
CA GLY A 229 14.22 16.15 9.63
C GLY A 229 12.99 16.89 9.07
N ALA A 230 12.83 18.19 9.39
CA ALA A 230 11.73 18.99 8.86
C ALA A 230 11.83 19.18 7.33
N TYR A 231 13.05 19.37 6.82
CA TYR A 231 13.31 19.45 5.39
C TYR A 231 13.12 18.11 4.67
N HIS A 232 13.44 16.98 5.31
CA HIS A 232 13.13 15.65 4.77
C HIS A 232 11.62 15.44 4.65
N THR A 233 10.84 15.75 5.69
CA THR A 233 9.37 15.67 5.61
C THR A 233 8.81 16.57 4.52
N GLN A 234 9.26 17.84 4.42
CA GLN A 234 8.82 18.72 3.34
C GLN A 234 9.19 18.15 1.96
N ARG A 235 10.40 17.58 1.80
CA ARG A 235 10.83 16.95 0.55
C ARG A 235 9.91 15.79 0.17
N THR A 236 9.62 14.88 1.10
CA THR A 236 8.73 13.73 0.88
C THR A 236 7.33 14.18 0.46
N VAL A 237 6.71 15.11 1.21
CA VAL A 237 5.38 15.64 0.88
C VAL A 237 5.41 16.37 -0.47
N LYS A 238 6.46 17.14 -0.75
CA LYS A 238 6.62 17.82 -2.04
C LYS A 238 6.73 16.85 -3.21
N ASN A 239 7.45 15.73 -3.06
CA ASN A 239 7.55 14.71 -4.10
C ASN A 239 6.18 14.04 -4.34
N PHE A 240 5.51 13.61 -3.27
CA PHE A 240 4.14 13.11 -3.32
C PHE A 240 3.20 14.06 -4.07
N LEU A 241 3.22 15.37 -3.72
CA LEU A 241 2.38 16.37 -4.35
C LEU A 241 2.69 16.59 -5.84
N LYS A 242 3.97 16.49 -6.25
CA LYS A 242 4.34 16.53 -7.68
C LYS A 242 3.72 15.37 -8.45
N SER A 243 3.76 14.17 -7.88
CA SER A 243 3.19 12.97 -8.49
C SER A 243 1.66 13.07 -8.57
N VAL A 244 0.99 13.52 -7.50
CA VAL A 244 -0.45 13.84 -7.53
C VAL A 244 -0.78 14.87 -8.64
N TYR A 245 -0.03 15.97 -8.71
CA TYR A 245 -0.23 17.01 -9.73
C TYR A 245 -0.13 16.45 -11.16
N LEU A 246 0.92 15.68 -11.43
CA LEU A 246 1.17 15.11 -12.77
C LEU A 246 0.10 14.09 -13.15
N ILE A 247 -0.31 13.21 -12.23
CA ILE A 247 -1.34 12.19 -12.51
C ILE A 247 -2.70 12.84 -12.73
N LEU A 248 -3.11 13.80 -11.89
CA LEU A 248 -4.37 14.50 -12.07
C LEU A 248 -4.38 15.33 -13.36
N ARG A 249 -3.24 15.92 -13.72
CA ARG A 249 -3.10 16.69 -14.96
C ARG A 249 -3.21 15.79 -16.18
N SER A 250 -2.58 14.62 -16.17
CA SER A 250 -2.61 13.68 -17.30
C SER A 250 -3.98 13.04 -17.51
N LYS A 251 -4.75 12.85 -16.43
CA LYS A 251 -6.13 12.32 -16.47
C LYS A 251 -7.22 13.38 -16.67
N GLU A 252 -6.86 14.66 -16.73
CA GLU A 252 -7.80 15.79 -16.79
C GLU A 252 -8.88 15.76 -15.69
N GLN A 253 -8.48 15.38 -14.47
CA GLN A 253 -9.39 15.11 -13.35
C GLN A 253 -9.06 15.96 -12.12
N GLY A 254 -10.06 16.19 -11.24
CA GLY A 254 -9.86 16.79 -9.93
C GLY A 254 -9.31 18.22 -10.02
N GLY A 255 -9.83 19.01 -10.96
CA GLY A 255 -9.25 20.31 -11.34
C GLY A 255 -9.07 21.27 -10.15
N LYS A 256 -9.98 21.25 -9.16
CA LYS A 256 -9.81 22.08 -7.96
C LYS A 256 -8.68 21.59 -7.07
N VAL A 257 -8.64 20.29 -6.79
CA VAL A 257 -7.54 19.65 -6.04
C VAL A 257 -6.20 19.92 -6.74
N ASN A 258 -6.13 19.70 -8.05
CA ASN A 258 -4.92 19.90 -8.83
C ASN A 258 -4.42 21.36 -8.77
N ASN A 259 -5.33 22.33 -8.82
CA ASN A 259 -5.01 23.76 -8.65
C ASN A 259 -4.48 24.07 -7.24
N ASP A 260 -5.06 23.48 -6.20
CA ASP A 260 -4.59 23.69 -4.82
C ASP A 260 -3.21 23.07 -4.59
N VAL A 261 -2.97 21.87 -5.13
CA VAL A 261 -1.64 21.24 -5.16
C VAL A 261 -0.63 22.15 -5.88
N PHE A 262 -0.99 22.68 -7.05
CA PHE A 262 -0.11 23.56 -7.81
C PHE A 262 0.31 24.80 -7.02
N LYS A 263 -0.61 25.48 -6.34
CA LYS A 263 -0.29 26.66 -5.51
C LYS A 263 0.70 26.32 -4.38
N ILE A 264 0.56 25.14 -3.77
CA ILE A 264 1.50 24.68 -2.73
C ILE A 264 2.88 24.44 -3.34
N LEU A 265 2.95 23.72 -4.45
CA LEU A 265 4.20 23.44 -5.15
C LEU A 265 4.88 24.73 -5.61
N GLU A 266 4.12 25.68 -6.15
CA GLU A 266 4.64 26.99 -6.55
C GLU A 266 5.29 27.70 -5.36
N LYS A 267 4.62 27.76 -4.21
CA LYS A 267 5.17 28.32 -2.97
C LYS A 267 6.46 27.63 -2.56
N TRP A 268 6.46 26.30 -2.50
CA TRP A 268 7.59 25.50 -1.98
C TRP A 268 8.76 25.32 -2.96
N MET A 269 8.58 25.64 -4.25
CA MET A 269 9.64 25.55 -5.25
C MET A 269 10.30 26.90 -5.56
N TYR A 270 9.53 28.00 -5.50
CA TYR A 270 10.00 29.29 -6.01
C TYR A 270 10.28 30.35 -4.94
N LEU A 271 9.78 30.20 -3.71
CA LEU A 271 10.11 31.12 -2.62
C LEU A 271 11.40 30.65 -1.94
N ARG A 272 12.50 31.32 -2.25
CA ARG A 272 13.76 31.29 -1.51
C ARG A 272 13.83 32.49 -0.57
#